data_AF-A0A529L738-F1
#
_entry.id   AF-A0A529L738-F1
#
_cell.length_a   1.000
_cell.length_b   1.000
_cell.length_c   1.000
_cell.angle_alpha   90.00
_cell.angle_beta   90.00
_cell.angle_gamma   90.00
#
_symmetry.space_group_name_H-M   'P 1'
#
loop_
_entity.id
_entity.type
_entity.pdbx_description
1 polymer ?
#
loop_
_entity_poly.entity_id
_entity_poly.type
_entity_poly.pdbx_seq_one_letter_code
_entity_poly.pdbx_strand_id
1 'polypeptide(L)'
;MAVLTPQKPMSLQEKLWWCLCIRANRFRFHFGRQANRTIGSLVLPDDMPDWAAAQEMPSHAGNAANAVEAAIDPTEWESFNLPDIFDMQAGKYVARRDLERGETPLITASAWNNGVTAYIADEPDWNGGQITLANNGSIGAAFFQPRPFSASRDVTILQPKFPLSPASALFICTILRKESDRFNYARKWNAGRMRESKIRLPSHGGSPDTKAM
;
A
#
# COMPACT_ATOMS: atom_id res chain seq x y z
N MET A 1 11.10 -16.18 16.92
CA MET A 1 11.78 -15.54 15.76
C MET A 1 13.01 -16.39 15.45
N ALA A 2 13.31 -16.65 14.18
CA ALA A 2 14.55 -17.30 13.77
C ALA A 2 15.36 -16.32 12.92
N VAL A 3 16.67 -16.27 13.14
CA VAL A 3 17.62 -15.43 12.38
C VAL A 3 18.54 -16.38 11.64
N LEU A 4 18.66 -16.18 10.32
CA LEU A 4 19.55 -16.98 9.48
C LEU A 4 20.86 -16.23 9.29
N THR A 5 21.96 -16.84 9.73
CA THR A 5 23.31 -16.30 9.54
C THR A 5 24.02 -17.13 8.45
N PRO A 6 24.64 -16.48 7.45
CA PRO A 6 25.47 -17.16 6.47
C PRO A 6 26.55 -18.01 7.17
N GLN A 7 26.69 -19.29 6.79
CA GLN A 7 27.84 -20.09 7.23
C GLN A 7 29.11 -19.78 6.42
N LYS A 8 28.95 -19.25 5.20
CA LYS A 8 30.01 -18.77 4.32
C LYS A 8 29.74 -17.31 3.97
N PRO A 9 30.77 -16.49 3.67
CA PRO A 9 30.57 -15.17 3.10
C PRO A 9 29.66 -15.25 1.88
N MET A 10 28.64 -14.40 1.82
CA MET A 10 27.72 -14.28 0.70
C MET A 10 27.62 -12.83 0.26
N SER A 11 27.59 -12.61 -1.05
CA SER A 11 27.24 -11.32 -1.65
C SER A 11 25.79 -10.93 -1.32
N LEU A 12 25.45 -9.66 -1.49
CA LEU A 12 24.07 -9.20 -1.31
C LEU A 12 23.10 -9.90 -2.27
N GLN A 13 23.54 -10.14 -3.51
CA GLN A 13 22.78 -10.84 -4.54
C GLN A 13 22.48 -12.29 -4.14
N GLU A 14 23.48 -13.01 -3.64
CA GLU A 14 23.31 -14.38 -3.12
C GLU A 14 22.33 -14.41 -1.94
N LYS A 15 22.45 -13.45 -1.00
CA LYS A 15 21.51 -13.34 0.13
C LYS A 15 20.07 -13.09 -0.36
N LEU A 16 19.90 -12.20 -1.34
CA LEU A 16 18.59 -11.89 -1.91
C LEU A 16 18.01 -13.11 -2.64
N TRP A 17 18.82 -13.87 -3.37
CA TRP A 17 18.40 -15.12 -3.99
C TRP A 17 17.87 -16.13 -2.96
N TRP A 18 18.62 -16.39 -1.89
CA TRP A 18 18.14 -17.30 -0.83
C TRP A 18 16.87 -16.80 -0.15
N CYS A 19 16.75 -15.49 0.09
CA CYS A 19 15.53 -14.88 0.59
C CYS A 19 14.33 -15.14 -0.35
N LEU A 20 14.53 -15.08 -1.67
CA LEU A 20 13.50 -15.41 -2.65
C LEU A 20 13.11 -16.89 -2.59
N CYS A 21 14.06 -17.82 -2.51
CA CYS A 21 13.77 -19.25 -2.39
C CYS A 21 12.98 -19.58 -1.10
N ILE A 22 13.33 -18.96 0.02
CA ILE A 22 12.61 -19.11 1.29
C ILE A 22 11.20 -18.52 1.17
N ARG A 23 11.06 -17.33 0.57
CA ARG A 23 9.77 -16.66 0.38
C ARG A 23 8.85 -17.41 -0.58
N ALA A 24 9.39 -18.07 -1.61
CA ALA A 24 8.64 -18.92 -2.51
C ALA A 24 7.95 -20.07 -1.75
N ASN A 25 8.56 -20.54 -0.66
CA ASN A 25 8.04 -21.57 0.22
C ASN A 25 7.14 -21.06 1.36
N ARG A 26 6.75 -19.78 1.37
CA ARG A 26 5.97 -19.19 2.48
C ARG A 26 4.67 -19.93 2.83
N PHE A 27 4.05 -20.56 1.83
CA PHE A 27 2.80 -21.32 1.98
C PHE A 27 2.94 -22.53 2.92
N ARG A 28 4.17 -23.00 3.17
CA ARG A 28 4.44 -24.10 4.10
C ARG A 28 4.29 -23.65 5.57
N PHE A 29 4.42 -22.36 5.86
CA PHE A 29 4.39 -21.84 7.22
C PHE A 29 2.97 -21.38 7.61
N HIS A 30 2.49 -21.87 8.75
CA HIS A 30 1.22 -21.45 9.37
C HIS A 30 1.22 -21.84 10.85
N PHE A 31 0.13 -21.57 11.58
CA PHE A 31 -0.02 -22.00 12.97
C PHE A 31 0.09 -23.54 13.08
N GLY A 32 1.09 -24.05 13.82
CA GLY A 32 1.46 -25.47 13.86
C GLY A 32 2.72 -25.83 13.04
N ARG A 33 3.03 -25.09 11.98
CA ARG A 33 4.29 -25.15 11.20
C ARG A 33 4.98 -23.79 11.21
N GLN A 34 5.30 -23.31 12.41
CA GLN A 34 5.92 -22.00 12.57
C GLN A 34 7.36 -22.03 12.01
N ALA A 35 7.77 -20.96 11.33
CA ALA A 35 9.10 -20.89 10.70
C ALA A 35 10.24 -21.14 11.68
N ASN A 36 10.14 -20.69 12.94
CA ASN A 36 11.14 -20.94 13.98
C ASN A 36 11.31 -22.42 14.37
N ARG A 37 10.43 -23.32 13.92
CA ARG A 37 10.54 -24.76 14.15
C ARG A 37 10.90 -25.54 12.89
N THR A 38 10.36 -25.14 11.74
CA THR A 38 10.41 -25.95 10.51
C THR A 38 11.29 -25.38 9.40
N ILE A 39 11.92 -24.22 9.60
CA ILE A 39 12.77 -23.62 8.55
C ILE A 39 14.02 -24.43 8.25
N GLY A 40 14.56 -25.16 9.23
CA GLY A 40 15.75 -26.00 9.05
C GLY A 40 15.53 -27.24 8.18
N SER A 41 14.28 -27.66 8.00
CA SER A 41 13.92 -28.79 7.11
C SER A 41 13.48 -28.31 5.73
N LEU A 42 13.72 -27.04 5.38
CA LEU A 42 13.33 -26.50 4.10
C LEU A 42 14.32 -26.98 3.02
N VAL A 43 13.79 -27.65 1.99
CA VAL A 43 14.59 -28.02 0.81
C VAL A 43 14.76 -26.80 -0.07
N LEU A 44 16.01 -26.40 -0.29
CA LEU A 44 16.44 -25.31 -1.14
C LEU A 44 17.39 -25.86 -2.22
N PRO A 45 17.63 -25.15 -3.33
CA PRO A 45 18.73 -25.48 -4.25
C PRO A 45 20.06 -25.60 -3.52
N ASP A 46 20.98 -26.40 -4.05
CA ASP A 46 22.33 -26.54 -3.48
C ASP A 46 23.17 -25.26 -3.69
N ASP A 47 23.02 -24.63 -4.85
CA ASP A 47 23.75 -23.42 -5.25
C ASP A 47 22.83 -22.38 -5.91
N MET A 48 23.30 -21.13 -5.94
CA MET A 48 22.68 -20.08 -6.74
C MET A 48 22.99 -20.32 -8.23
N PRO A 49 21.98 -20.33 -9.12
CA PRO A 49 22.23 -20.55 -10.54
C PRO A 49 22.89 -19.34 -11.21
N ASP A 50 23.71 -19.57 -12.25
CA ASP A 50 24.50 -18.54 -12.93
C ASP A 50 23.65 -17.36 -13.45
N TRP A 51 22.45 -17.64 -13.97
CA TRP A 51 21.56 -16.59 -14.47
C TRP A 51 21.13 -15.62 -13.37
N ALA A 52 21.02 -16.11 -12.13
CA ALA A 52 20.67 -15.29 -10.97
C ALA A 52 21.88 -14.48 -10.50
N ALA A 53 23.09 -15.03 -10.64
CA ALA A 53 24.37 -14.34 -10.41
C ALA A 53 24.63 -13.23 -11.44
N ALA A 54 24.15 -13.42 -12.66
CA ALA A 54 24.35 -12.48 -13.77
C ALA A 54 23.35 -11.30 -13.78
N GLN A 55 22.33 -11.31 -12.92
CA GLN A 55 21.38 -10.19 -12.85
C GLN A 55 22.05 -8.92 -12.29
N GLU A 56 21.73 -7.77 -12.88
CA GLU A 56 22.11 -6.50 -12.28
C GLU A 56 21.23 -6.20 -11.07
N MET A 57 21.86 -5.86 -9.95
CA MET A 57 21.12 -5.43 -8.78
C MET A 57 20.46 -4.08 -9.04
N PRO A 58 19.14 -3.94 -8.81
CA PRO A 58 18.49 -2.65 -8.94
C PRO A 58 19.12 -1.69 -7.92
N SER A 59 19.72 -0.62 -8.45
CA SER A 59 20.31 0.43 -7.64
C SER A 59 19.29 1.56 -7.45
N HIS A 60 19.21 2.08 -6.22
CA HIS A 60 18.51 3.33 -5.94
C HIS A 60 19.45 4.54 -6.06
N ALA A 61 20.72 4.35 -6.45
CA ALA A 61 21.63 5.45 -6.72
C ALA A 61 21.08 6.28 -7.89
N GLY A 62 20.77 7.54 -7.62
CA GLY A 62 20.08 8.43 -8.57
C GLY A 62 18.62 8.75 -8.20
N ASN A 63 17.96 7.93 -7.36
CA ASN A 63 16.58 8.23 -6.92
C ASN A 63 16.49 9.48 -6.03
N ALA A 64 17.59 9.84 -5.35
CA ALA A 64 17.69 11.04 -4.54
C ALA A 64 18.27 12.25 -5.29
N ALA A 65 18.74 12.09 -6.53
CA ALA A 65 19.57 13.10 -7.21
C ALA A 65 18.83 14.43 -7.49
N ASN A 66 17.50 14.44 -7.41
CA ASN A 66 16.66 15.61 -7.63
C ASN A 66 15.76 15.97 -6.43
N ALA A 67 15.96 15.33 -5.27
CA ALA A 67 15.19 15.68 -4.08
C ALA A 67 15.75 16.98 -3.50
N VAL A 68 15.08 18.10 -3.77
CA VAL A 68 15.34 19.34 -3.06
C VAL A 68 14.85 19.15 -1.63
N GLU A 69 15.76 19.15 -0.65
CA GLU A 69 15.37 19.27 0.76
C GLU A 69 14.73 20.65 0.98
N ALA A 70 13.42 20.70 0.83
CA ALA A 70 12.60 21.85 1.18
C ALA A 70 11.83 21.51 2.46
N ALA A 71 11.97 22.36 3.47
CA ALA A 71 11.15 22.25 4.67
C ALA A 71 9.68 22.50 4.31
N ILE A 72 8.78 21.62 4.76
CA ILE A 72 7.35 21.85 4.66
C ILE A 72 6.96 22.87 5.73
N ASP A 73 6.41 24.01 5.33
CA ASP A 73 5.80 24.99 6.22
C ASP A 73 4.27 24.81 6.24
N PRO A 74 3.68 24.28 7.32
CA PRO A 74 2.25 24.05 7.43
C PRO A 74 1.48 25.26 8.00
N THR A 75 2.10 26.44 8.13
CA THR A 75 1.50 27.61 8.80
C THR A 75 0.25 28.09 8.07
N GLU A 76 0.31 28.19 6.74
CA GLU A 76 -0.78 28.65 5.86
C GLU A 76 -1.74 27.51 5.44
N TRP A 77 -1.62 26.32 6.03
CA TRP A 77 -2.51 25.20 5.69
C TRP A 77 -3.88 25.36 6.31
N GLU A 78 -4.91 25.21 5.49
CA GLU A 78 -6.31 25.27 5.89
C GLU A 78 -6.86 23.87 6.20
N SER A 79 -7.97 23.84 6.94
CA SER A 79 -8.66 22.61 7.33
C SER A 79 -9.82 22.32 6.38
N PHE A 80 -9.84 21.13 5.79
CA PHE A 80 -10.89 20.67 4.87
C PHE A 80 -11.62 19.47 5.48
N ASN A 81 -12.96 19.46 5.47
CA ASN A 81 -13.69 18.22 5.73
C ASN A 81 -13.51 17.27 4.54
N LEU A 82 -13.33 15.97 4.79
CA LEU A 82 -13.17 15.00 3.71
C LEU A 82 -14.33 15.05 2.70
N PRO A 83 -15.62 15.15 3.09
CA PRO A 83 -16.73 15.24 2.14
C PRO A 83 -16.75 16.51 1.28
N ASP A 84 -16.08 17.59 1.71
CA ASP A 84 -16.04 18.84 0.94
C ASP A 84 -15.12 18.71 -0.28
N ILE A 85 -14.08 17.88 -0.17
CA ILE A 85 -13.04 17.72 -1.19
C ILE A 85 -13.03 16.33 -1.86
N PHE A 86 -13.77 15.35 -1.32
CA PHE A 86 -13.93 14.01 -1.89
C PHE A 86 -15.39 13.55 -1.92
N ASP A 87 -15.78 12.89 -3.01
CA ASP A 87 -16.93 11.99 -3.01
C ASP A 87 -16.51 10.64 -2.43
N MET A 88 -17.32 10.13 -1.49
CA MET A 88 -16.95 8.97 -0.67
C MET A 88 -17.87 7.78 -0.95
N GLN A 89 -17.29 6.70 -1.44
CA GLN A 89 -18.00 5.46 -1.76
C GLN A 89 -17.44 4.29 -0.95
N ALA A 90 -18.25 3.28 -0.66
CA ALA A 90 -17.79 2.06 0.00
C ALA A 90 -17.49 1.00 -1.06
N GLY A 91 -16.45 0.19 -0.84
CA GLY A 91 -16.19 -0.98 -1.65
C GLY A 91 -17.33 -1.99 -1.60
N LYS A 92 -17.38 -2.89 -2.57
CA LYS A 92 -18.43 -3.92 -2.68
C LYS A 92 -18.07 -5.15 -1.86
N TYR A 93 -19.07 -5.96 -1.50
CA TYR A 93 -18.81 -7.28 -0.93
C TYR A 93 -18.27 -8.19 -2.03
N VAL A 94 -17.17 -8.88 -1.75
CA VAL A 94 -16.51 -9.80 -2.69
C VAL A 94 -16.27 -11.13 -1.98
N ALA A 95 -16.98 -12.18 -2.40
CA ALA A 95 -16.79 -13.51 -1.85
C ALA A 95 -15.56 -14.17 -2.49
N ARG A 96 -14.56 -14.53 -1.68
CA ARG A 96 -13.29 -15.09 -2.18
C ARG A 96 -13.42 -16.40 -2.99
N ARG A 97 -14.54 -17.11 -2.86
CA ARG A 97 -14.78 -18.40 -3.54
C ARG A 97 -15.15 -18.22 -5.01
N ASP A 98 -15.60 -17.03 -5.39
CA ASP A 98 -16.13 -16.73 -6.72
C ASP A 98 -15.14 -15.90 -7.55
N LEU A 99 -13.88 -15.81 -7.10
CA LEU A 99 -12.87 -15.00 -7.76
C LEU A 99 -12.13 -15.78 -8.85
N GLU A 100 -12.48 -15.50 -10.10
CA GLU A 100 -11.69 -15.89 -11.26
C GLU A 100 -10.48 -14.96 -11.43
N ARG A 101 -9.35 -15.50 -11.87
CA ARG A 101 -8.13 -14.70 -12.08
C ARG A 101 -8.26 -13.88 -13.37
N GLY A 102 -7.89 -12.61 -13.29
CA GLY A 102 -7.85 -11.71 -14.44
C GLY A 102 -6.84 -10.58 -14.26
N GLU A 103 -7.16 -9.39 -14.78
CA GLU A 103 -6.27 -8.23 -14.81
C GLU A 103 -6.72 -7.06 -13.93
N THR A 104 -7.95 -7.10 -13.40
CA THR A 104 -8.49 -6.03 -12.55
C THR A 104 -7.94 -6.15 -11.14
N PRO A 105 -7.21 -5.15 -10.60
CA PRO A 105 -6.71 -5.22 -9.23
C PRO A 105 -7.85 -5.16 -8.21
N LEU A 106 -7.87 -6.13 -7.29
CA LEU A 106 -8.78 -6.14 -6.14
C LEU A 106 -8.08 -5.55 -4.91
N ILE A 107 -8.53 -4.35 -4.54
CA ILE A 107 -8.08 -3.61 -3.37
C ILE A 107 -8.82 -4.09 -2.13
N THR A 108 -8.07 -4.40 -1.07
CA THR A 108 -8.64 -4.75 0.23
C THR A 108 -7.95 -3.96 1.34
N ALA A 109 -8.33 -4.20 2.60
CA ALA A 109 -7.79 -3.55 3.78
C ALA A 109 -6.34 -3.99 4.16
N SER A 110 -5.48 -4.21 3.16
CA SER A 110 -4.06 -4.52 3.29
C SER A 110 -3.23 -3.24 3.35
N ALA A 111 -2.31 -3.13 4.31
CA ALA A 111 -1.28 -2.07 4.34
C ALA A 111 -0.16 -2.28 3.31
N TRP A 112 -0.20 -3.36 2.54
CA TRP A 112 0.86 -3.76 1.62
C TRP A 112 0.40 -3.70 0.17
N ASN A 113 1.37 -3.55 -0.74
CA ASN A 113 1.18 -3.70 -2.18
C ASN A 113 0.09 -2.78 -2.75
N ASN A 114 0.05 -1.51 -2.32
CA ASN A 114 -0.98 -0.55 -2.72
C ASN A 114 -2.43 -0.99 -2.42
N GLY A 115 -2.60 -1.89 -1.44
CA GLY A 115 -3.87 -2.53 -1.10
C GLY A 115 -4.27 -3.69 -2.02
N VAL A 116 -3.52 -3.97 -3.08
CA VAL A 116 -3.80 -5.04 -4.05
C VAL A 116 -3.51 -6.40 -3.44
N THR A 117 -4.54 -7.25 -3.35
CA THR A 117 -4.42 -8.61 -2.81
C THR A 117 -4.70 -9.72 -3.80
N ALA A 118 -5.34 -9.40 -4.92
CA ALA A 118 -5.60 -10.31 -6.02
C ALA A 118 -5.81 -9.52 -7.32
N TYR A 119 -5.79 -10.22 -8.44
CA TYR A 119 -6.27 -9.71 -9.72
C TYR A 119 -7.44 -10.59 -10.18
N ILE A 120 -8.55 -9.95 -10.54
CA ILE A 120 -9.84 -10.59 -10.79
C ILE A 120 -10.26 -10.37 -12.25
N ALA A 121 -11.08 -11.29 -12.77
CA ALA A 121 -11.60 -11.22 -14.14
C ALA A 121 -12.75 -10.22 -14.29
N ASP A 122 -13.42 -9.86 -13.20
CA ASP A 122 -14.50 -8.88 -13.22
C ASP A 122 -14.04 -7.51 -13.73
N GLU A 123 -14.94 -6.82 -14.42
CA GLU A 123 -14.74 -5.43 -14.81
C GLU A 123 -14.53 -4.54 -13.57
N PRO A 124 -13.66 -3.52 -13.66
CA PRO A 124 -13.38 -2.62 -12.56
C PRO A 124 -14.62 -1.82 -12.16
N ASP A 125 -14.88 -1.79 -10.86
CA ASP A 125 -15.97 -1.00 -10.28
C ASP A 125 -15.67 0.52 -10.31
N TRP A 126 -14.38 0.90 -10.28
CA TRP A 126 -13.91 2.28 -10.24
C TRP A 126 -12.78 2.53 -11.24
N ASN A 127 -12.73 3.75 -11.76
CA ASN A 127 -11.62 4.24 -12.58
C ASN A 127 -10.36 4.51 -11.71
N GLY A 128 -9.19 4.57 -12.36
CA GLY A 128 -7.98 5.09 -11.73
C GLY A 128 -8.09 6.59 -11.39
N GLY A 129 -7.11 7.12 -10.68
CA GLY A 129 -7.07 8.52 -10.23
C GLY A 129 -7.69 8.77 -8.85
N GLN A 130 -8.05 7.70 -8.14
CA GLN A 130 -8.76 7.78 -6.85
C GLN A 130 -7.85 7.35 -5.69
N ILE A 131 -8.22 7.73 -4.47
CA ILE A 131 -7.55 7.26 -3.25
C ILE A 131 -8.42 6.19 -2.59
N THR A 132 -7.83 5.05 -2.23
CA THR A 132 -8.47 4.03 -1.40
C THR A 132 -7.98 4.14 0.04
N LEU A 133 -8.89 4.02 0.99
CA LEU A 133 -8.60 4.17 2.41
C LEU A 133 -9.23 3.01 3.19
N ALA A 134 -8.39 2.17 3.79
CA ALA A 134 -8.85 1.05 4.60
C ALA A 134 -9.60 1.56 5.86
N ASN A 135 -10.84 1.12 6.02
CA ASN A 135 -11.73 1.50 7.13
C ASN A 135 -11.83 0.40 8.21
N ASN A 136 -11.24 -0.76 7.94
CA ASN A 136 -11.13 -1.92 8.82
C ASN A 136 -9.75 -2.59 8.59
N GLY A 137 -9.40 -3.63 9.36
CA GLY A 137 -8.11 -4.31 9.22
C GLY A 137 -6.93 -3.36 9.40
N SER A 138 -6.21 -3.07 8.32
CA SER A 138 -5.14 -2.07 8.28
C SER A 138 -5.70 -0.63 8.24
N ILE A 139 -6.46 -0.25 9.26
CA ILE A 139 -7.16 1.05 9.33
C ILE A 139 -6.20 2.19 9.02
N GLY A 140 -6.58 3.07 8.09
CA GLY A 140 -5.77 4.22 7.70
C GLY A 140 -4.75 3.97 6.60
N ALA A 141 -4.63 2.73 6.11
CA ALA A 141 -3.86 2.46 4.91
C ALA A 141 -4.51 3.16 3.71
N ALA A 142 -3.97 4.34 3.36
CA ALA A 142 -4.37 5.15 2.23
C ALA A 142 -3.51 4.84 1.00
N PHE A 143 -4.06 4.73 -0.19
CA PHE A 143 -3.31 4.45 -1.42
C PHE A 143 -3.91 5.15 -2.64
N PHE A 144 -3.07 5.74 -3.49
CA PHE A 144 -3.48 6.21 -4.80
C PHE A 144 -3.59 5.02 -5.76
N GLN A 145 -4.69 4.91 -6.51
CA GLN A 145 -4.88 3.86 -7.51
C GLN A 145 -4.67 4.44 -8.92
N PRO A 146 -3.55 4.12 -9.60
CA PRO A 146 -3.22 4.70 -10.91
C PRO A 146 -4.02 4.08 -12.07
N ARG A 147 -4.69 2.94 -11.85
CA ARG A 147 -5.43 2.18 -12.87
C ARG A 147 -6.83 1.86 -12.35
N PRO A 148 -7.79 1.53 -13.24
CA PRO A 148 -9.09 1.01 -12.84
C PRO A 148 -8.96 -0.17 -11.87
N PHE A 149 -9.87 -0.27 -10.91
CA PHE A 149 -9.79 -1.23 -9.81
C PHE A 149 -11.17 -1.59 -9.25
N SER A 150 -11.21 -2.69 -8.50
CA SER A 150 -12.34 -3.04 -7.63
C SER A 150 -11.88 -3.08 -6.18
N ALA A 151 -12.80 -2.90 -5.23
CA ALA A 151 -12.45 -2.76 -3.82
C ALA A 151 -13.43 -3.49 -2.91
N SER A 152 -12.93 -4.10 -1.83
CA SER A 152 -13.77 -4.77 -0.84
C SER A 152 -14.47 -3.77 0.09
N ARG A 153 -15.57 -4.20 0.74
CA ARG A 153 -16.36 -3.42 1.71
C ARG A 153 -15.57 -2.71 2.82
N ASP A 154 -14.39 -3.24 3.14
CA ASP A 154 -13.49 -2.73 4.18
C ASP A 154 -12.61 -1.57 3.69
N VAL A 155 -12.86 -1.08 2.46
CA VAL A 155 -12.16 0.02 1.81
C VAL A 155 -13.17 1.10 1.47
N THR A 156 -12.83 2.34 1.81
CA THR A 156 -13.54 3.54 1.38
C THR A 156 -12.78 4.16 0.22
N ILE A 157 -13.50 4.47 -0.85
CA ILE A 157 -13.00 5.10 -2.05
C ILE A 157 -13.23 6.61 -1.91
N LEU A 158 -12.17 7.38 -2.09
CA LEU A 158 -12.16 8.85 -2.08
C LEU A 158 -11.92 9.33 -3.51
N GLN A 159 -12.98 9.75 -4.17
CA GLN A 159 -12.94 10.34 -5.51
C GLN A 159 -12.74 11.86 -5.36
N PRO A 160 -11.64 12.44 -5.87
CA PRO A 160 -11.37 13.86 -5.67
C PRO A 160 -12.35 14.75 -6.43
N LYS A 161 -12.80 15.84 -5.80
CA LYS A 161 -13.65 16.89 -6.40
C LYS A 161 -12.86 17.97 -7.14
N PHE A 162 -11.55 17.81 -7.21
CA PHE A 162 -10.59 18.72 -7.82
C PHE A 162 -9.55 17.90 -8.62
N PRO A 163 -8.83 18.50 -9.58
CA PRO A 163 -7.80 17.81 -10.33
C PRO A 163 -6.70 17.29 -9.41
N LEU A 164 -6.50 15.97 -9.37
CA LEU A 164 -5.53 15.32 -8.50
C LEU A 164 -4.42 14.66 -9.32
N SER A 165 -3.21 15.22 -9.26
CA SER A 165 -2.02 14.59 -9.83
C SER A 165 -1.57 13.40 -8.97
N PRO A 166 -0.79 12.44 -9.50
CA PRO A 166 -0.21 11.37 -8.68
C PRO A 166 0.62 11.89 -7.51
N ALA A 167 1.38 12.98 -7.68
CA ALA A 167 2.19 13.57 -6.62
C ALA A 167 1.29 14.11 -5.48
N SER A 168 0.30 14.94 -5.83
CA SER A 168 -0.65 15.49 -4.87
C SER A 168 -1.48 14.39 -4.19
N ALA A 169 -1.82 13.30 -4.90
CA ALA A 169 -2.50 12.15 -4.32
C ALA A 169 -1.63 11.43 -3.27
N LEU A 170 -0.35 11.24 -3.54
CA LEU A 170 0.60 10.62 -2.61
C LEU A 170 0.84 11.52 -1.38
N PHE A 171 0.87 12.83 -1.58
CA PHE A 171 0.90 13.80 -0.49
C PHE A 171 -0.33 13.64 0.42
N ILE A 172 -1.54 13.65 -0.14
CA ILE A 172 -2.78 13.46 0.63
C ILE A 172 -2.82 12.09 1.30
N CYS A 173 -2.37 11.02 0.63
CA CYS A 173 -2.25 9.69 1.25
C CYS A 173 -1.34 9.73 2.48
N THR A 174 -0.28 10.53 2.46
CA THR A 174 0.62 10.71 3.60
C THR A 174 -0.08 11.41 4.76
N ILE A 175 -0.83 12.48 4.48
CA ILE A 175 -1.65 13.18 5.49
C ILE A 175 -2.70 12.25 6.09
N LEU A 176 -3.44 11.49 5.26
CA LEU A 176 -4.44 10.52 5.73
C LEU A 176 -3.83 9.44 6.63
N ARG A 177 -2.66 8.91 6.26
CA ARG A 177 -1.93 7.93 7.09
C ARG A 177 -1.49 8.54 8.43
N LYS A 178 -1.09 9.82 8.46
CA LYS A 178 -0.79 10.51 9.72
C LYS A 178 -2.02 10.72 10.60
N GLU A 179 -3.16 11.08 10.02
CA GLU A 179 -4.43 11.14 10.77
C GLU A 179 -4.84 9.77 11.34
N SER A 180 -4.39 8.68 10.71
CA SER A 180 -4.78 7.34 11.12
C SER A 180 -4.28 6.91 12.49
N ASP A 181 -3.23 7.55 13.02
CA ASP A 181 -2.65 7.28 14.34
C ASP A 181 -3.67 7.47 15.48
N ARG A 182 -4.77 8.17 15.21
CA ARG A 182 -5.88 8.42 16.14
C ARG A 182 -6.87 7.24 16.21
N PHE A 183 -6.73 6.24 15.36
CA PHE A 183 -7.67 5.13 15.18
C PHE A 183 -7.01 3.78 15.41
N ASN A 184 -7.81 2.83 15.87
CA ASN A 184 -7.37 1.45 16.07
C ASN A 184 -8.56 0.51 15.95
N TYR A 185 -8.38 -0.78 16.21
CA TYR A 185 -9.45 -1.75 16.07
C TYR A 185 -10.69 -1.46 16.95
N ALA A 186 -10.49 -0.96 18.18
CA ALA A 186 -11.59 -0.56 19.07
C ALA A 186 -12.22 0.79 18.65
N ARG A 187 -11.43 1.67 18.03
CA ARG A 187 -11.86 2.99 17.55
C ARG A 187 -11.62 3.11 16.04
N LYS A 188 -12.35 2.32 15.24
CA LYS A 188 -12.13 2.24 13.79
C LYS A 188 -12.38 3.56 13.09
N TRP A 189 -11.59 3.88 12.07
CA TRP A 189 -11.96 4.95 11.15
C TRP A 189 -13.03 4.44 10.17
N ASN A 190 -14.26 4.25 10.62
CA ASN A 190 -15.34 3.78 9.75
C ASN A 190 -15.82 4.91 8.82
N ALA A 191 -16.63 4.57 7.80
CA ALA A 191 -17.12 5.53 6.82
C ALA A 191 -17.90 6.71 7.44
N GLY A 192 -18.63 6.50 8.55
CA GLY A 192 -19.30 7.59 9.28
C GLY A 192 -18.30 8.57 9.87
N ARG A 193 -17.31 8.05 10.61
CA ARG A 193 -16.24 8.86 11.22
C ARG A 193 -15.37 9.54 10.16
N MET A 194 -15.13 8.91 9.02
CA MET A 194 -14.42 9.53 7.89
C MET A 194 -15.18 10.75 7.35
N ARG A 195 -16.51 10.71 7.28
CA ARG A 195 -17.31 11.88 6.85
C ARG A 195 -17.24 13.06 7.82
N GLU A 196 -16.98 12.79 9.10
CA GLU A 196 -16.77 13.81 10.13
C GLU A 196 -15.31 14.27 10.23
N SER A 197 -14.40 13.67 9.46
CA SER A 197 -12.97 13.92 9.58
C SER A 197 -12.53 15.13 8.77
N LYS A 198 -11.56 15.84 9.35
CA LYS A 198 -10.88 16.97 8.72
C LYS A 198 -9.42 16.63 8.50
N ILE A 199 -8.85 17.15 7.41
CA ILE A 199 -7.41 17.12 7.13
C ILE A 199 -6.91 18.53 6.86
N ARG A 200 -5.63 18.79 7.20
CA ARG A 200 -4.97 20.05 6.85
C ARG A 200 -4.18 19.88 5.57
N LEU A 201 -4.33 20.82 4.64
CA LEU A 201 -3.66 20.81 3.34
C LEU A 201 -3.21 22.24 2.98
N PRO A 202 -2.17 22.39 2.12
CA PRO A 202 -1.92 23.66 1.44
C PRO A 202 -3.20 24.15 0.75
N SER A 203 -3.47 25.45 0.82
CA SER A 203 -4.69 26.07 0.26
C SER A 203 -4.36 27.29 -0.59
N HIS A 204 -5.12 27.47 -1.65
CA HIS A 204 -5.13 28.69 -2.45
C HIS A 204 -6.57 29.03 -2.79
N GLY A 205 -7.06 30.19 -2.30
CA GLY A 205 -8.43 30.64 -2.56
C GLY A 205 -9.51 29.73 -1.95
N GLY A 206 -9.24 29.09 -0.81
CA GLY A 206 -10.19 28.21 -0.12
C GLY A 206 -10.34 26.82 -0.75
N SER A 207 -9.45 26.45 -1.67
CA SER A 207 -9.38 25.11 -2.29
C SER A 207 -7.98 24.51 -2.08
N PRO A 208 -7.85 23.17 -2.03
CA PRO A 208 -6.54 22.54 -1.89
C PRO A 208 -5.58 22.95 -3.02
N ASP A 209 -4.40 23.46 -2.67
CA ASP A 209 -3.37 23.86 -3.64
C ASP A 209 -2.53 22.65 -4.05
N THR A 210 -2.88 22.05 -5.18
CA THR A 210 -2.21 20.84 -5.69
C THR A 210 -0.82 21.09 -6.27
N LYS A 211 -0.42 22.34 -6.51
CA LYS A 211 0.93 22.68 -6.95
C LYS A 211 1.90 22.76 -5.77
N ALA A 212 1.38 23.09 -4.58
CA ALA A 212 2.12 23.12 -3.33
C ALA A 212 2.22 21.75 -2.64
N MET A 213 1.52 20.72 -3.15
CA MET A 213 1.58 19.32 -2.70
C MET A 213 2.54 18.48 -3.52
#